data_AF-A0A7S3J2S6-F1
#
_entry.id   AF-A0A7S3J2S6-F1
#
_cell.length_a   1.000
_cell.length_b   1.000
_cell.length_c   1.000
_cell.angle_alpha   90.00
_cell.angle_beta   90.00
_cell.angle_gamma   90.00
#
_symmetry.space_group_name_H-M   'P 1'
#
loop_
_entity.id
_entity.type
_entity.pdbx_description
1 polymer ?
#
loop_
_entity_poly.entity_id
_entity_poly.type
_entity_poly.pdbx_seq_one_letter_code
_entity_poly.pdbx_strand_id
1 'polypeptide(L)'
;QVIGIDIIIDSKYNAWLLEINNSPSLNIMFEKEFSNEEPELSEIDKIIKLPMLSDVIELANMFRKNKDALESIDRHKSMAKIYSNSVFHPNPEFNMLHNVKIIFNFLTGLKKKDTITSSQFTKLYASSQTLVNNERLVKHDMALVFTAVLGKLKTVMDFTDFKYAMYKLYLKTKDAKKDLPEGEDINAQFTKFLESIVEEIS
;
A
#
# COMPACT_ATOMS: atom_id res chain seq x y z
N GLN A 1 10.46 -6.66 -6.00
CA GLN A 1 9.73 -7.85 -6.47
C GLN A 1 9.47 -7.66 -7.96
N VAL A 2 9.57 -8.72 -8.76
CA VAL A 2 9.12 -8.71 -10.16
C VAL A 2 7.71 -9.28 -10.19
N ILE A 3 6.78 -8.60 -10.85
CA ILE A 3 5.38 -9.03 -11.00
C ILE A 3 5.04 -9.14 -12.48
N GLY A 4 4.29 -10.17 -12.86
CA GLY A 4 3.64 -10.26 -14.16
C GLY A 4 2.26 -9.63 -14.06
N ILE A 5 1.88 -8.84 -15.06
CA ILE A 5 0.56 -8.21 -15.14
C ILE A 5 -0.03 -8.57 -16.49
N ASP A 6 -1.13 -9.33 -16.46
CA ASP A 6 -1.84 -9.70 -17.67
C ASP A 6 -2.93 -8.68 -17.95
N ILE A 7 -2.83 -8.06 -19.11
CA ILE A 7 -3.72 -6.98 -19.54
C ILE A 7 -4.36 -7.39 -20.85
N ILE A 8 -5.68 -7.27 -20.94
CA ILE A 8 -6.40 -7.34 -22.21
C ILE A 8 -6.80 -5.94 -22.65
N ILE A 9 -6.59 -5.65 -23.93
CA ILE A 9 -6.98 -4.38 -24.56
C ILE A 9 -8.23 -4.64 -25.39
N ASP A 10 -9.33 -3.97 -25.06
CA ASP A 10 -10.59 -4.14 -25.79
C ASP A 10 -10.62 -3.35 -27.12
N SER A 11 -11.69 -3.54 -27.89
CA SER A 11 -11.92 -2.84 -29.17
C SER A 11 -12.01 -1.31 -29.07
N LYS A 12 -12.12 -0.76 -27.84
CA LYS A 12 -12.16 0.68 -27.55
C LYS A 12 -10.85 1.18 -26.92
N TYR A 13 -9.79 0.36 -26.93
CA TYR A 13 -8.50 0.65 -26.29
C TYR A 13 -8.55 0.81 -24.78
N ASN A 14 -9.57 0.27 -24.10
CA ASN A 14 -9.53 0.17 -22.65
C ASN A 14 -8.64 -1.00 -22.25
N ALA A 15 -7.77 -0.77 -21.28
CA ALA A 15 -6.94 -1.79 -20.66
C ALA A 15 -7.68 -2.40 -19.46
N TRP A 16 -7.87 -3.71 -19.48
CA TRP A 16 -8.51 -4.46 -18.40
C TRP A 16 -7.48 -5.38 -17.75
N LEU A 17 -7.33 -5.25 -16.44
CA LEU A 17 -6.49 -6.14 -15.65
C LEU A 17 -7.16 -7.52 -15.53
N LEU A 18 -6.45 -8.57 -15.95
CA LEU A 18 -6.93 -9.96 -15.83
C LEU A 18 -6.36 -10.63 -14.58
N GLU A 19 -5.04 -10.65 -14.47
CA GLU A 19 -4.34 -11.26 -13.34
C GLU A 19 -3.05 -10.53 -12.98
N ILE A 20 -2.62 -10.73 -11.73
CA ILE A 20 -1.32 -10.30 -11.23
C ILE A 20 -0.58 -11.54 -10.74
N ASN A 21 0.50 -11.90 -11.42
CA ASN A 21 1.33 -13.04 -11.07
C ASN A 21 2.53 -12.57 -10.23
N ASN A 22 2.68 -13.13 -9.03
CA ASN A 22 3.78 -12.81 -8.12
C ASN A 22 5.10 -13.53 -8.47
N SER A 23 5.04 -14.47 -9.42
CA SER A 23 6.14 -15.34 -9.88
C SER A 23 6.05 -15.53 -11.41
N PRO A 24 6.20 -14.46 -12.21
CA PRO A 24 6.13 -14.58 -13.67
C PRO A 24 7.23 -15.50 -14.20
N SER A 25 6.94 -16.22 -15.29
CA SER A 25 7.93 -17.11 -15.91
C SER A 25 9.12 -16.31 -16.45
N LEU A 26 10.31 -16.66 -15.96
CA LEU A 26 11.59 -16.18 -16.48
C LEU A 26 12.26 -17.21 -17.38
N ASN A 27 11.57 -18.31 -17.71
CA ASN A 27 12.13 -19.34 -18.58
C ASN A 27 12.34 -18.76 -19.99
N ILE A 28 13.54 -18.97 -20.55
CA ILE A 28 13.90 -18.61 -21.92
C ILE A 28 13.98 -19.85 -22.82
N MET A 29 13.76 -21.04 -22.26
CA MET A 29 13.70 -22.29 -23.00
C MET A 29 12.24 -22.56 -23.39
N PHE A 30 12.02 -22.90 -24.65
CA PHE A 30 10.75 -23.34 -25.18
C PHE A 30 10.60 -24.83 -24.88
N GLU A 31 9.67 -25.15 -23.98
CA GLU A 31 9.30 -26.54 -23.70
C GLU A 31 8.31 -27.00 -24.77
N LYS A 32 8.72 -27.95 -25.61
CA LYS A 32 7.81 -28.60 -26.56
C LYS A 32 7.00 -29.64 -25.79
N GLU A 33 5.76 -29.30 -25.43
CA GLU A 33 4.86 -30.12 -24.61
C GLU A 33 4.64 -31.57 -25.11
N PHE A 34 5.00 -31.88 -26.37
CA PHE A 34 4.72 -33.17 -27.01
C PHE A 34 5.93 -33.88 -27.62
N SER A 35 7.17 -33.41 -27.36
CA SER A 35 8.36 -34.07 -27.90
C SER A 35 9.41 -34.31 -26.80
N ASN A 36 10.03 -35.49 -26.80
CA ASN A 36 11.23 -35.78 -26.00
C ASN A 36 12.49 -35.04 -26.49
N GLU A 37 12.32 -33.96 -27.26
CA GLU A 37 13.41 -33.13 -27.77
C GLU A 37 13.94 -32.24 -26.65
N GLU A 38 15.23 -31.91 -26.73
CA GLU A 38 15.82 -30.97 -25.79
C GLU A 38 15.12 -29.60 -25.90
N PRO A 39 14.89 -28.91 -24.78
CA PRO A 39 14.31 -27.58 -24.80
C PRO A 39 15.10 -26.64 -25.71
N GLU A 40 14.42 -25.94 -26.61
CA GLU A 40 15.06 -25.02 -27.54
C GLU A 40 15.12 -23.62 -26.94
N LEU A 41 16.18 -22.87 -27.23
CA LEU A 41 16.31 -21.50 -26.75
C LEU A 41 15.36 -20.56 -27.51
N SER A 42 14.49 -19.86 -26.80
CA SER A 42 13.66 -18.78 -27.35
C SER A 42 14.48 -17.51 -27.44
N GLU A 43 14.95 -17.18 -28.64
CA GLU A 43 15.72 -15.95 -28.88
C GLU A 43 14.89 -14.69 -28.57
N ILE A 44 13.56 -14.73 -28.75
CA ILE A 44 12.68 -13.62 -28.38
C ILE A 44 12.67 -13.42 -26.87
N ASP A 45 12.43 -14.49 -26.10
CA ASP A 45 12.43 -14.42 -24.65
C ASP A 45 13.78 -13.97 -24.10
N LYS A 46 14.87 -14.46 -24.68
CA LYS A 46 16.23 -14.05 -24.33
C LYS A 46 16.45 -12.55 -24.54
N ILE A 47 16.01 -11.99 -25.67
CA ILE A 47 16.13 -10.56 -25.98
C ILE A 47 15.32 -9.70 -25.00
N ILE A 48 14.16 -10.18 -24.53
CA ILE A 48 13.27 -9.41 -23.64
C ILE A 48 13.65 -9.59 -22.17
N LYS A 49 13.79 -10.84 -21.72
CA LYS A 49 13.93 -11.19 -20.30
C LYS A 49 15.34 -10.95 -19.76
N LEU A 50 16.39 -11.14 -20.55
CA LEU A 50 17.77 -10.95 -20.05
C LEU A 50 18.07 -9.48 -19.71
N PRO A 51 17.78 -8.48 -20.57
CA PRO A 51 18.01 -7.08 -20.22
C PRO A 51 17.17 -6.66 -19.01
N MET A 52 15.90 -7.07 -18.96
CA MET A 52 15.01 -6.82 -17.83
C MET A 52 15.62 -7.37 -16.52
N LEU A 53 16.08 -8.62 -16.52
CA LEU A 53 16.64 -9.24 -15.33
C LEU A 53 17.93 -8.56 -14.88
N SER A 54 18.80 -8.19 -15.83
CA SER A 54 20.02 -7.43 -15.57
C SER A 54 19.70 -6.09 -14.88
N ASP A 55 18.77 -5.32 -15.45
CA ASP A 55 18.36 -4.02 -14.91
C ASP A 55 17.71 -4.17 -13.52
N VAL A 56 16.89 -5.21 -13.29
CA VAL A 56 16.30 -5.50 -11.97
C VAL A 56 17.37 -5.76 -10.91
N ILE A 57 18.38 -6.56 -11.23
CA ILE A 57 19.47 -6.89 -10.30
C ILE A 57 20.28 -5.64 -9.97
N GLU A 58 20.59 -4.82 -10.97
CA GLU A 58 21.30 -3.56 -10.78
C GLU A 58 20.50 -2.60 -9.89
N LEU A 59 19.21 -2.40 -10.20
CA LEU A 59 18.31 -1.56 -9.40
C LEU A 59 18.20 -2.04 -7.95
N ALA A 60 18.08 -3.35 -7.72
CA ALA A 60 18.03 -3.91 -6.38
C ALA A 60 19.33 -3.63 -5.60
N ASN A 61 20.48 -3.73 -6.26
CA ASN A 61 21.79 -3.43 -5.68
C ASN A 61 21.96 -1.94 -5.39
N MET A 62 21.51 -1.07 -6.30
CA MET A 62 21.51 0.38 -6.12
C MET A 62 20.66 0.77 -4.91
N PHE A 63 19.42 0.30 -4.85
CA PHE A 63 18.51 0.57 -3.74
C PHE A 63 19.06 0.13 -2.38
N ARG A 64 19.75 -1.02 -2.35
CA ARG A 64 20.41 -1.51 -1.13
C ARG A 64 21.53 -0.59 -0.65
N LYS A 65 22.25 0.06 -1.58
CA LYS A 65 23.37 0.97 -1.27
C LYS A 65 22.91 2.38 -0.95
N ASN A 66 21.93 2.88 -1.70
CA ASN A 66 21.36 4.22 -1.55
C ASN A 66 19.89 4.19 -2.01
N LYS A 67 18.96 4.44 -1.09
CA LYS A 67 17.52 4.42 -1.40
C LYS A 67 17.12 5.50 -2.39
N ASP A 68 17.79 6.65 -2.36
CA ASP A 68 17.48 7.81 -3.21
C ASP A 68 18.01 7.62 -4.64
N ALA A 69 18.83 6.60 -4.89
CA ALA A 69 19.38 6.31 -6.22
C ALA A 69 18.31 5.87 -7.24
N LEU A 70 17.09 5.53 -6.77
CA LEU A 70 15.95 5.20 -7.64
C LEU A 70 15.26 6.44 -8.23
N GLU A 71 15.68 7.66 -7.88
CA GLU A 71 15.18 8.88 -8.55
C GLU A 71 15.75 9.06 -9.96
N SER A 72 16.93 8.48 -10.25
CA SER A 72 17.57 8.54 -11.57
C SER A 72 17.68 7.16 -12.20
N ILE A 73 16.58 6.64 -12.74
CA ILE A 73 16.57 5.33 -13.42
C ILE A 73 16.97 5.40 -14.90
N ASP A 74 17.29 6.57 -15.45
CA ASP A 74 17.53 6.82 -16.88
C ASP A 74 18.58 5.90 -17.54
N ARG A 75 19.44 5.26 -16.74
CA ARG A 75 20.43 4.28 -17.21
C ARG A 75 19.85 2.90 -17.51
N HIS A 76 18.67 2.55 -16.98
CA HIS A 76 18.02 1.25 -17.10
C HIS A 76 17.00 1.28 -18.23
N LYS A 77 17.46 1.10 -19.46
CA LYS A 77 16.66 1.32 -20.67
C LYS A 77 15.48 0.35 -20.82
N SER A 78 15.48 -0.78 -20.11
CA SER A 78 14.36 -1.72 -20.12
C SER A 78 13.25 -1.35 -19.12
N MET A 79 13.46 -0.35 -18.26
CA MET A 79 12.56 0.02 -17.19
C MET A 79 12.18 1.50 -17.25
N ALA A 80 10.94 1.81 -16.88
CA ALA A 80 10.46 3.17 -16.71
C ALA A 80 9.83 3.33 -15.32
N LYS A 81 10.05 4.48 -14.69
CA LYS A 81 9.48 4.83 -13.39
C LYS A 81 8.07 5.31 -13.66
N ILE A 82 7.12 4.39 -13.52
CA ILE A 82 5.70 4.67 -13.72
C ILE A 82 5.02 5.24 -12.47
N TYR A 83 5.72 5.23 -11.34
CA TYR A 83 5.25 5.79 -10.07
C TYR A 83 6.37 6.60 -9.41
N SER A 84 6.17 7.90 -9.25
CA SER A 84 6.96 8.74 -8.35
C SER A 84 6.03 9.38 -7.33
N ASN A 85 6.52 9.59 -6.11
CA ASN A 85 5.78 10.31 -5.07
C ASN A 85 5.47 11.77 -5.48
N SER A 86 6.11 12.29 -6.53
CA SER A 86 6.02 13.67 -6.98
C SER A 86 5.05 13.93 -8.15
N VAL A 87 4.68 12.90 -8.95
CA VAL A 87 3.98 13.11 -10.24
C VAL A 87 2.52 12.63 -10.21
N PHE A 88 2.13 11.81 -9.24
CA PHE A 88 0.73 11.45 -9.08
C PHE A 88 0.06 12.43 -8.11
N HIS A 89 -0.94 13.19 -8.57
CA HIS A 89 -1.99 13.68 -7.68
C HIS A 89 -2.71 12.44 -7.19
N PRO A 90 -2.51 11.99 -5.95
CA PRO A 90 -3.07 10.73 -5.50
C PRO A 90 -4.57 10.83 -5.65
N ASN A 91 -5.19 9.83 -6.27
CA ASN A 91 -6.58 9.60 -5.97
C ASN A 91 -6.67 9.59 -4.44
N PRO A 92 -7.45 10.49 -3.81
CA PRO A 92 -7.51 10.62 -2.36
C PRO A 92 -7.73 9.26 -1.66
N GLU A 93 -8.47 8.37 -2.31
CA GLU A 93 -8.71 7.00 -1.83
C GLU A 93 -7.44 6.14 -1.73
N PHE A 94 -6.48 6.31 -2.65
CA PHE A 94 -5.22 5.57 -2.62
C PHE A 94 -4.31 6.06 -1.48
N ASN A 95 -4.22 7.38 -1.29
CA ASN A 95 -3.51 7.96 -0.15
C ASN A 95 -4.12 7.52 1.18
N MET A 96 -5.44 7.53 1.28
CA MET A 96 -6.15 7.06 2.46
C MET A 96 -5.76 5.62 2.80
N LEU A 97 -5.85 4.69 1.84
CA LEU A 97 -5.51 3.29 2.10
C LEU A 97 -4.03 3.10 2.45
N HIS A 98 -3.14 3.83 1.76
CA HIS A 98 -1.71 3.82 2.02
C HIS A 98 -1.39 4.28 3.45
N ASN A 99 -1.94 5.43 3.85
CA ASN A 99 -1.71 6.00 5.18
C ASN A 99 -2.27 5.11 6.29
N VAL A 100 -3.48 4.55 6.10
CA VAL A 100 -4.01 3.55 7.05
C VAL A 100 -3.08 2.33 7.15
N LYS A 101 -2.48 1.88 6.04
CA LYS A 101 -1.55 0.75 6.06
C LYS A 101 -0.25 1.08 6.80
N ILE A 102 0.29 2.29 6.64
CA ILE A 102 1.47 2.76 7.39
C ILE A 102 1.17 2.71 8.89
N ILE A 103 0.05 3.29 9.32
CA ILE A 103 -0.33 3.32 10.75
C ILE A 103 -0.54 1.90 11.28
N PHE A 104 -1.21 1.03 10.52
CA PHE A 104 -1.39 -0.37 10.93
C PHE A 104 -0.04 -1.09 11.11
N ASN A 105 0.87 -0.92 10.15
CA ASN A 105 2.19 -1.53 10.19
C ASN A 105 3.00 -1.02 11.40
N PHE A 106 2.94 0.28 11.69
CA PHE A 106 3.53 0.88 12.90
C PHE A 106 3.06 0.16 14.18
N LEU A 107 1.76 -0.08 14.31
CA LEU A 107 1.17 -0.73 15.50
C LEU A 107 1.48 -2.24 15.59
N THR A 108 1.63 -2.93 14.46
CA THR A 108 1.99 -4.35 14.42
C THR A 108 3.48 -4.60 14.66
N GLY A 109 4.32 -3.59 14.41
CA GLY A 109 5.78 -3.65 14.53
C GLY A 109 6.44 -4.59 13.52
N LEU A 110 7.71 -4.91 13.75
CA LEU A 110 8.55 -5.69 12.82
C LEU A 110 8.05 -7.13 12.55
N LYS A 111 7.19 -7.68 13.42
CA LYS A 111 6.72 -9.06 13.32
C LYS A 111 5.61 -9.26 12.28
N LYS A 112 5.26 -8.24 11.47
CA LYS A 112 4.24 -8.28 10.41
C LYS A 112 3.02 -9.14 10.79
N LYS A 113 2.46 -8.86 11.96
CA LYS A 113 1.23 -9.53 12.38
C LYS A 113 0.08 -9.00 11.54
N ASP A 114 -0.82 -9.88 11.12
CA ASP A 114 -2.02 -9.47 10.37
C ASP A 114 -3.14 -8.92 11.27
N THR A 115 -2.88 -8.81 12.58
CA THR A 115 -3.84 -8.32 13.58
C THR A 115 -3.18 -7.45 14.65
N ILE A 116 -3.98 -6.57 15.26
CA ILE A 116 -3.60 -5.75 16.42
C ILE A 116 -4.53 -5.99 17.62
N THR A 117 -4.00 -5.91 18.82
CA THR A 117 -4.75 -5.95 20.08
C THR A 117 -5.28 -4.56 20.47
N SER A 118 -6.22 -4.51 21.43
CA SER A 118 -6.69 -3.23 21.99
C SER A 118 -5.56 -2.39 22.58
N SER A 119 -4.58 -3.04 23.23
CA SER A 119 -3.43 -2.35 23.80
C SER A 119 -2.54 -1.76 22.70
N GLN A 120 -2.34 -2.46 21.58
CA GLN A 120 -1.63 -1.91 20.42
C GLN A 120 -2.40 -0.73 19.82
N PHE A 121 -3.71 -0.85 19.58
CA PHE A 121 -4.52 0.25 19.05
C PHE A 121 -4.48 1.50 19.94
N THR A 122 -4.55 1.32 21.26
CA THR A 122 -4.49 2.42 22.23
C THR A 122 -3.12 3.11 22.25
N LYS A 123 -2.03 2.44 21.84
CA LYS A 123 -0.71 3.09 21.72
C LYS A 123 -0.72 4.20 20.68
N LEU A 124 -1.55 4.11 19.65
CA LEU A 124 -1.65 5.14 18.62
C LEU A 124 -1.95 6.52 19.23
N TYR A 125 -2.82 6.57 20.24
CA TYR A 125 -3.13 7.83 20.95
C TYR A 125 -1.89 8.44 21.58
N ALA A 126 -1.04 7.64 22.23
CA ALA A 126 0.19 8.16 22.85
C ALA A 126 1.28 8.51 21.83
N SER A 127 1.17 8.02 20.61
CA SER A 127 2.16 8.21 19.54
C SER A 127 1.77 9.32 18.55
N SER A 128 0.62 9.97 18.71
CA SER A 128 0.14 10.98 17.79
C SER A 128 -0.34 12.23 18.51
N GLN A 129 0.34 13.35 18.31
CA GLN A 129 -0.08 14.65 18.84
C GLN A 129 -1.37 15.16 18.21
N THR A 130 -1.63 14.82 16.95
CA THR A 130 -2.93 15.04 16.31
C THR A 130 -4.07 14.46 17.15
N LEU A 131 -3.89 13.25 17.70
CA LEU A 131 -4.89 12.60 18.55
C LEU A 131 -4.90 13.16 19.97
N VAL A 132 -3.74 13.37 20.59
CA VAL A 132 -3.63 13.87 21.98
C VAL A 132 -4.18 15.28 22.13
N ASN A 133 -3.90 16.16 21.17
CA ASN A 133 -4.29 17.56 21.23
C ASN A 133 -5.75 17.79 20.78
N ASN A 134 -6.45 16.74 20.33
CA ASN A 134 -7.84 16.87 19.98
C ASN A 134 -8.70 16.91 21.24
N GLU A 135 -9.32 18.05 21.51
CA GLU A 135 -10.14 18.30 22.72
C GLU A 135 -11.30 17.31 22.92
N ARG A 136 -11.69 16.58 21.86
CA ARG A 136 -12.83 15.65 21.87
C ARG A 136 -12.44 14.19 21.99
N LEU A 137 -11.16 13.89 21.79
CA LEU A 137 -10.64 12.55 21.97
C LEU A 137 -9.93 12.46 23.30
N VAL A 138 -10.31 11.46 24.09
CA VAL A 138 -9.50 11.00 25.20
C VAL A 138 -9.00 9.60 24.92
N LYS A 139 -7.94 9.18 25.61
CA LYS A 139 -7.38 7.82 25.49
C LYS A 139 -8.45 6.71 25.61
N HIS A 140 -9.47 6.92 26.43
CA HIS A 140 -10.57 5.97 26.61
C HIS A 140 -11.40 5.75 25.32
N ASP A 141 -11.52 6.76 24.45
CA ASP A 141 -12.22 6.63 23.17
C ASP A 141 -11.59 5.58 22.26
N MET A 142 -10.27 5.40 22.31
CA MET A 142 -9.59 4.36 21.54
C MET A 142 -10.12 2.96 21.88
N ALA A 143 -10.29 2.68 23.17
CA ALA A 143 -10.81 1.40 23.64
C ALA A 143 -12.29 1.21 23.27
N LEU A 144 -13.08 2.30 23.33
CA LEU A 144 -14.48 2.28 22.91
C LEU A 144 -14.62 2.01 21.41
N VAL A 145 -13.83 2.69 20.57
CA VAL A 145 -13.81 2.48 19.11
C VAL A 145 -13.40 1.04 18.79
N PHE A 146 -12.34 0.54 19.43
CA PHE A 146 -11.87 -0.84 19.27
C PHE A 146 -12.99 -1.85 19.57
N THR A 147 -13.64 -1.70 20.71
CA THR A 147 -14.74 -2.58 21.15
C THR A 147 -15.96 -2.45 20.23
N ALA A 148 -16.29 -1.24 19.78
CA ALA A 148 -17.42 -0.97 18.90
C ALA A 148 -17.25 -1.50 17.47
N VAL A 149 -16.01 -1.72 17.01
CA VAL A 149 -15.72 -2.34 15.72
C VAL A 149 -15.73 -3.86 15.80
N LEU A 150 -15.11 -4.42 16.84
CA LEU A 150 -14.97 -5.88 16.99
C LEU A 150 -16.22 -6.59 17.52
N GLY A 151 -17.07 -5.88 18.26
CA GLY A 151 -18.17 -6.49 18.99
C GLY A 151 -17.67 -7.35 20.16
N LYS A 152 -18.53 -8.26 20.66
CA LYS A 152 -18.27 -9.03 21.89
C LYS A 152 -17.39 -10.27 21.70
N LEU A 153 -17.21 -10.75 20.47
CA LEU A 153 -16.63 -12.07 20.21
C LEU A 153 -15.17 -12.03 19.74
N LYS A 154 -14.72 -10.92 19.13
CA LYS A 154 -13.36 -10.75 18.63
C LYS A 154 -12.49 -10.02 19.66
N THR A 155 -11.27 -10.50 19.85
CA THR A 155 -10.27 -9.91 20.76
C THR A 155 -9.15 -9.16 20.03
N VAL A 156 -9.04 -9.36 18.73
CA VAL A 156 -8.03 -8.75 17.85
C VAL A 156 -8.69 -8.17 16.60
N MET A 157 -8.06 -7.14 16.05
CA MET A 157 -8.51 -6.37 14.90
C MET A 157 -7.61 -6.64 13.70
N ASP A 158 -8.19 -7.13 12.60
CA ASP A 158 -7.48 -7.27 11.33
C ASP A 158 -7.39 -5.92 10.60
N PHE A 159 -6.76 -5.91 9.42
CA PHE A 159 -6.59 -4.67 8.64
C PHE A 159 -7.93 -4.08 8.17
N THR A 160 -8.94 -4.91 7.88
CA THR A 160 -10.25 -4.43 7.42
C THR A 160 -11.01 -3.77 8.57
N ASP A 161 -11.04 -4.43 9.73
CA ASP A 161 -11.60 -3.88 10.97
C ASP A 161 -10.86 -2.57 11.34
N PHE A 162 -9.53 -2.53 11.18
CA PHE A 162 -8.73 -1.34 11.48
C PHE A 162 -9.05 -0.14 10.59
N LYS A 163 -9.23 -0.33 9.27
CA LYS A 163 -9.69 0.76 8.37
C LYS A 163 -10.96 1.41 8.90
N TYR A 164 -11.92 0.59 9.31
CA TYR A 164 -13.19 1.07 9.82
C TYR A 164 -13.03 1.77 11.19
N ALA A 165 -12.14 1.26 12.05
CA ALA A 165 -11.82 1.89 13.33
C ALA A 165 -11.20 3.29 13.14
N MET A 166 -10.27 3.45 12.19
CA MET A 166 -9.68 4.77 11.88
C MET A 166 -10.72 5.76 11.38
N TYR A 167 -11.64 5.31 10.53
CA TYR A 167 -12.75 6.16 10.08
C TYR A 167 -13.68 6.56 11.23
N LYS A 168 -14.05 5.63 12.12
CA LYS A 168 -14.84 5.96 13.32
C LYS A 168 -14.13 6.93 14.25
N LEU A 169 -12.81 6.80 14.40
CA LEU A 169 -12.01 7.70 15.21
C LEU A 169 -12.00 9.10 14.60
N TYR A 170 -11.82 9.20 13.28
CA TYR A 170 -11.94 10.45 12.55
C TYR A 170 -13.33 11.09 12.73
N LEU A 171 -14.42 10.33 12.60
CA LEU A 171 -15.76 10.89 12.83
C LEU A 171 -15.96 11.42 14.26
N LYS A 172 -15.28 10.84 15.26
CA LYS A 172 -15.29 11.35 16.64
C LYS A 172 -14.51 12.66 16.82
N THR A 173 -13.53 12.95 15.96
CA THR A 173 -12.83 14.25 16.00
C THR A 173 -13.67 15.39 15.45
N LYS A 174 -14.69 15.08 14.64
CA LYS A 174 -15.55 16.06 13.95
C LYS A 174 -16.85 16.34 14.70
N ASP A 175 -17.35 17.57 14.62
CA ASP A 175 -18.68 17.92 15.11
C ASP A 175 -19.73 17.47 14.11
N ALA A 176 -20.65 16.61 14.55
CA ALA A 176 -21.78 16.18 13.74
C ALA A 176 -22.66 17.34 13.23
N LYS A 177 -22.51 18.57 13.77
CA LYS A 177 -23.32 19.74 13.41
C LYS A 177 -22.56 20.99 12.96
N LYS A 178 -21.23 21.07 13.09
CA LYS A 178 -20.46 22.32 12.84
C LYS A 178 -19.25 22.20 11.91
N ASP A 179 -18.68 21.00 11.74
CA ASP A 179 -17.35 20.85 11.12
C ASP A 179 -17.38 20.19 9.73
N LEU A 180 -18.54 20.16 9.08
CA LEU A 180 -18.64 19.90 7.65
C LEU A 180 -18.84 21.25 6.96
N PRO A 181 -17.76 21.91 6.48
CA PRO A 181 -17.92 23.03 5.58
C PRO A 181 -18.81 22.57 4.42
N GLU A 182 -19.83 23.36 4.08
CA GLU A 182 -20.63 23.09 2.87
C GLU A 182 -19.68 22.98 1.67
N GLY A 183 -19.51 21.76 1.15
CA GLY A 183 -18.75 21.49 -0.08
C GLY A 183 -17.37 20.82 0.06
N GLU A 184 -16.85 20.54 1.26
CA GLU A 184 -15.61 19.75 1.37
C GLU A 184 -15.87 18.23 1.38
N ASP A 185 -15.10 17.50 0.57
CA ASP A 185 -15.13 16.03 0.50
C ASP A 185 -14.62 15.42 1.82
N ILE A 186 -15.48 14.65 2.49
CA ILE A 186 -15.16 13.92 3.72
C ILE A 186 -13.96 12.99 3.56
N ASN A 187 -13.74 12.45 2.37
CA ASN A 187 -12.59 11.59 2.07
C ASN A 187 -11.29 12.40 2.04
N ALA A 188 -11.32 13.62 1.49
CA ALA A 188 -10.16 14.50 1.49
C ALA A 188 -9.78 14.94 2.91
N GLN A 189 -10.76 15.26 3.75
CA GLN A 189 -10.51 15.60 5.16
C GLN A 189 -10.01 14.40 5.97
N PHE A 190 -10.58 13.21 5.75
CA PHE A 190 -10.09 11.99 6.38
C PHE A 190 -8.66 11.66 5.94
N THR A 191 -8.34 11.87 4.67
CA THR A 191 -6.98 11.69 4.14
C THR A 191 -5.98 12.61 4.85
N LYS A 192 -6.29 13.91 4.99
CA LYS A 192 -5.45 14.86 5.73
C LYS A 192 -5.24 14.46 7.20
N PHE A 193 -6.31 13.96 7.85
CA PHE A 193 -6.21 13.44 9.21
C PHE A 193 -5.27 12.25 9.32
N LEU A 194 -5.27 11.36 8.33
CA LEU A 194 -4.34 10.22 8.30
C LEU A 194 -2.91 10.66 8.00
N GLU A 195 -2.72 11.63 7.10
CA GLU A 195 -1.41 12.21 6.76
C GLU A 195 -0.73 12.79 8.00
N SER A 196 -1.44 13.57 8.81
CA SER A 196 -0.85 14.16 10.02
C SER A 196 -0.43 13.10 11.05
N ILE A 197 -1.20 12.01 11.18
CA ILE A 197 -0.80 10.88 12.04
C ILE A 197 0.44 10.17 11.46
N VAL A 198 0.52 9.98 10.15
CA VAL A 198 1.66 9.33 9.48
C VAL A 198 2.93 10.15 9.67
N GLU A 199 2.86 11.48 9.53
CA GLU A 199 3.99 12.38 9.75
C GLU A 199 4.55 12.29 11.18
N GLU A 200 3.69 12.05 12.17
CA GLU A 200 4.08 11.98 13.59
C GLU A 200 4.70 10.63 13.99
N ILE A 201 4.36 9.54 13.30
CA ILE A 201 4.81 8.18 13.64
C ILE A 201 5.94 7.64 12.74
N SER A 202 6.26 8.37 11.66
CA SER A 202 7.35 8.03 10.73
C SER A 202 8.70 8.53 11.25
#